data_AF-A0A1M6MXZ1-F1
#
_entry.id   AF-A0A1M6MXZ1-F1
#
_cell.length_a   1.000
_cell.length_b   1.000
_cell.length_c   1.000
_cell.angle_alpha   90.00
_cell.angle_beta   90.00
_cell.angle_gamma   90.00
#
_symmetry.space_group_name_H-M   'P 1'
#
loop_
_entity.id
_entity.type
_entity.pdbx_description
1 polymer ?
#
loop_
_entity_poly.entity_id
_entity_poly.type
_entity_poly.pdbx_seq_one_letter_code
_entity_poly.pdbx_strand_id
1 'polypeptide(L)'
;MEHGLNPNLLRSWIARYQKIQAQLEHERVARTPAISDGVTIDLPNPPSTFVPIVAAIASPCAQPSEPSPLPSSMALSLHVRLSNGVEFDLGEASIDELATVIQMLGRLPCSGSTKA
;
A
#
# COMPACT_ATOMS: atom_id res chain seq x y z
N MET A 1 -17.02 -25.94 23.59
CA MET A 1 -17.37 -24.55 23.21
C MET A 1 -16.14 -23.71 23.48
N GLU A 2 -15.15 -23.77 22.59
CA GLU A 2 -13.74 -23.50 22.93
C GLU A 2 -13.13 -22.35 22.11
N HIS A 3 -13.82 -21.23 22.09
CA HIS A 3 -13.23 -19.99 21.65
C HIS A 3 -13.59 -19.00 22.76
N GLY A 4 -12.60 -18.50 23.51
CA GLY A 4 -12.79 -17.50 24.58
C GLY A 4 -13.31 -16.15 24.07
N LEU A 5 -14.03 -16.14 22.95
CA LEU A 5 -14.62 -15.00 22.29
C LEU A 5 -16.00 -14.75 22.90
N ASN A 6 -16.17 -13.58 23.48
CA ASN A 6 -17.44 -13.16 24.02
C ASN A 6 -18.45 -12.93 22.88
N PRO A 7 -19.58 -13.68 22.82
CA PRO A 7 -20.55 -13.56 21.74
C PRO A 7 -21.23 -12.18 21.68
N ASN A 8 -21.27 -11.45 22.80
CA ASN A 8 -21.79 -10.08 22.83
C ASN A 8 -20.84 -9.10 22.14
N LEU A 9 -19.53 -9.30 22.31
CA LEU A 9 -18.51 -8.50 21.65
C LEU A 9 -18.54 -8.73 20.14
N LEU A 10 -18.67 -9.99 19.71
CA LEU A 10 -18.79 -10.34 18.30
C LEU A 10 -20.02 -9.69 17.65
N ARG A 11 -21.19 -9.80 18.29
CA ARG A 11 -22.42 -9.16 17.80
C ARG A 11 -22.27 -7.64 17.70
N SER A 12 -21.64 -7.01 18.69
CA SER A 12 -21.39 -5.56 18.69
C SER A 12 -20.44 -5.15 17.56
N TRP A 13 -19.40 -5.95 17.30
CA TRP A 13 -18.46 -5.71 16.21
C TRP A 13 -19.12 -5.85 14.84
N ILE A 14 -19.92 -6.90 14.63
CA ILE A 14 -20.67 -7.12 13.38
C ILE A 14 -21.61 -5.94 13.11
N ALA A 15 -22.41 -5.53 14.11
CA ALA A 15 -23.35 -4.42 13.95
C ALA A 15 -22.63 -3.10 13.62
N ARG A 16 -21.49 -2.84 14.27
CA ARG A 16 -20.67 -1.66 13.97
C ARG A 16 -20.12 -1.70 12.55
N TYR A 17 -19.57 -2.84 12.13
CA TYR A 17 -19.02 -3.01 10.78
C TYR A 17 -20.09 -2.79 9.70
N GLN A 18 -21.27 -3.41 9.87
CA GLN A 18 -22.40 -3.24 8.94
C GLN A 18 -22.85 -1.78 8.84
N LYS A 19 -22.91 -1.06 9.97
CA LYS A 19 -23.24 0.37 9.98
C LYS A 19 -22.24 1.19 9.17
N ILE A 20 -20.94 0.95 9.35
CA ILE A 20 -19.88 1.65 8.62
C ILE A 20 -19.99 1.36 7.12
N GLN A 21 -20.23 0.10 6.74
CA GLN A 21 -20.42 -0.29 5.35
C GLN A 21 -21.63 0.40 4.73
N ALA A 22 -22.77 0.43 5.44
CA ALA A 22 -23.96 1.13 4.95
C ALA A 22 -23.74 2.65 4.76
N GLN A 23 -22.96 3.28 5.63
CA GLN A 23 -22.59 4.69 5.47
C GLN A 23 -21.66 4.92 4.27
N LEU A 24 -20.70 4.02 4.06
CA LEU A 24 -19.78 4.10 2.92
C LEU A 24 -20.53 3.90 1.60
N GLU A 25 -21.45 2.93 1.53
CA GLU A 25 -22.31 2.73 0.36
C GLU A 25 -23.22 3.94 0.13
N HIS A 26 -23.80 4.52 1.19
CA HIS A 26 -24.59 5.74 1.07
C HIS A 26 -23.76 6.92 0.55
N GLU A 27 -22.54 7.11 1.05
CA GLU A 27 -21.61 8.15 0.56
C GLU A 27 -21.21 7.91 -0.90
N ARG A 28 -20.95 6.66 -1.28
CA ARG A 28 -20.64 6.28 -2.67
C ARG A 28 -21.80 6.59 -3.61
N VAL A 29 -23.02 6.21 -3.24
CA VAL A 29 -24.23 6.51 -4.01
C VAL A 29 -24.44 8.02 -4.09
N ALA A 30 -24.26 8.76 -2.99
CA ALA A 30 -24.39 10.22 -2.97
C ALA A 30 -23.32 10.93 -3.83
N ARG A 31 -22.11 10.37 -3.95
CA ARG A 31 -21.05 10.89 -4.84
C ARG A 31 -21.13 10.38 -6.27
N THR A 32 -22.05 9.47 -6.59
CA THR A 32 -22.22 9.02 -7.97
C THR A 32 -23.08 10.06 -8.68
N PRO A 33 -22.53 10.94 -9.54
CA PRO A 33 -23.35 11.89 -10.27
C PRO A 33 -24.25 11.08 -11.21
N ALA A 34 -25.55 11.31 -11.11
CA ALA A 34 -26.46 10.96 -12.19
C ALA A 34 -25.90 11.64 -13.46
N ILE A 35 -25.52 10.85 -14.45
CA ILE A 35 -25.06 11.33 -15.75
C ILE A 35 -26.25 12.08 -16.37
N SER A 36 -26.31 13.38 -16.12
CA SER A 36 -27.09 14.32 -16.89
C SER A 36 -26.19 14.87 -17.97
N ASP A 37 -26.68 14.80 -19.21
CA ASP A 37 -26.00 15.18 -20.43
C ASP A 37 -25.17 16.47 -20.33
N GLY A 38 -23.91 16.34 -20.73
CA GLY A 38 -23.09 17.32 -21.44
C GLY A 38 -23.01 18.75 -20.90
N VAL A 39 -22.02 19.01 -20.03
CA VAL A 39 -21.23 20.26 -20.04
C VAL A 39 -19.81 19.95 -19.55
N THR A 40 -18.82 20.19 -20.40
CA THR A 40 -17.37 20.20 -20.07
C THR A 40 -17.07 21.22 -18.98
N ILE A 41 -16.48 20.80 -17.86
CA ILE A 41 -15.86 21.72 -16.89
C ILE A 41 -14.43 21.28 -16.61
N ASP A 42 -13.58 22.26 -16.87
CA ASP A 42 -12.14 22.42 -16.75
C ASP A 42 -11.49 21.76 -15.52
N LEU A 43 -10.37 21.08 -15.76
CA LEU A 43 -9.54 20.43 -14.74
C LEU A 43 -8.32 21.34 -14.48
N PRO A 44 -8.14 21.93 -13.29
CA PRO A 44 -6.90 22.65 -13.01
C PRO A 44 -5.77 21.64 -12.77
N ASN A 45 -4.93 21.49 -13.78
CA ASN A 45 -3.62 20.83 -13.78
C ASN A 45 -2.69 21.47 -12.70
N PRO A 46 -1.98 20.67 -11.89
CA PRO A 46 -1.09 21.22 -10.86
C PRO A 46 0.18 21.85 -11.48
N PRO A 47 0.67 23.00 -11.00
CA PRO A 47 2.01 23.45 -11.38
C PRO A 47 3.05 22.58 -10.67
N SER A 48 3.72 21.76 -11.48
CA SER A 48 4.93 21.04 -11.13
C SER A 48 6.07 22.03 -10.86
N THR A 49 6.43 22.21 -9.59
CA THR A 49 7.57 23.04 -9.17
C THR A 49 8.84 22.18 -9.19
N PHE A 50 9.48 22.07 -10.35
CA PHE A 50 10.87 21.65 -10.44
C PHE A 50 11.76 22.88 -10.33
N VAL A 51 12.48 23.02 -9.21
CA VAL A 51 13.53 24.04 -9.04
C VAL A 51 14.86 23.42 -9.50
N PRO A 52 15.54 23.97 -10.52
CA PRO A 52 16.89 23.54 -10.85
C PRO A 52 17.85 24.08 -9.79
N ILE A 53 18.49 23.18 -9.04
CA ILE A 53 19.62 23.51 -8.16
C ILE A 53 20.82 23.83 -9.06
N VAL A 54 21.16 25.11 -9.16
CA VAL A 54 22.39 25.57 -9.81
C VAL A 54 23.56 25.21 -8.90
N ALA A 55 24.39 24.27 -9.35
CA ALA A 55 25.65 23.94 -8.68
C ALA A 55 26.60 25.15 -8.76
N ALA A 56 26.92 25.72 -7.59
CA ALA A 56 28.00 26.70 -7.49
C ALA A 56 29.34 25.97 -7.65
N ILE A 57 30.04 26.28 -8.74
CA ILE A 57 31.38 25.77 -9.02
C ILE A 57 32.36 26.55 -8.13
N ALA A 58 33.01 25.85 -7.20
CA ALA A 58 34.22 26.33 -6.55
C ALA A 58 35.35 25.31 -6.79
N SER A 59 36.36 25.71 -7.56
CA SER A 59 37.64 25.02 -7.74
C SER A 59 38.70 25.63 -6.80
N PRO A 60 39.91 25.07 -6.64
CA PRO A 60 40.32 23.66 -6.52
C PRO A 60 41.31 23.46 -5.33
N CYS A 61 41.32 22.29 -4.65
CA CYS A 61 42.57 21.70 -4.13
C CYS A 61 42.35 20.32 -3.47
N ALA A 62 43.25 19.38 -3.80
CA ALA A 62 43.67 18.20 -3.04
C ALA A 62 42.66 17.06 -2.76
N GLN A 63 42.80 15.95 -3.51
CA GLN A 63 42.39 14.60 -3.10
C GLN A 63 43.22 14.13 -1.88
N PRO A 64 42.72 13.22 -1.02
CA PRO A 64 42.81 11.78 -1.33
C PRO A 64 41.57 10.94 -0.96
N SER A 65 41.37 9.91 -1.78
CA SER A 65 40.62 8.66 -1.51
C SER A 65 39.11 8.76 -1.33
N GLU A 66 38.44 8.63 -2.46
CA GLU A 66 37.05 8.19 -2.60
C GLU A 66 36.81 6.87 -1.83
N PRO A 67 35.96 6.85 -0.79
CA PRO A 67 35.37 5.59 -0.38
C PRO A 67 34.40 5.18 -1.49
N SER A 68 34.69 4.04 -2.12
CA SER A 68 33.79 3.32 -3.04
C SER A 68 32.33 3.57 -2.66
N PRO A 69 31.45 3.98 -3.60
CA PRO A 69 30.03 4.05 -3.28
C PRO A 69 29.63 2.67 -2.78
N LEU A 70 29.20 2.60 -1.51
CA LEU A 70 28.64 1.38 -0.96
C LEU A 70 27.55 0.92 -1.94
N PRO A 71 27.40 -0.39 -2.20
CA PRO A 71 26.29 -0.85 -3.02
C PRO A 71 25.02 -0.30 -2.38
N SER A 72 24.36 0.62 -3.09
CA SER A 72 23.09 1.17 -2.66
C SER A 72 22.14 -0.01 -2.58
N SER A 73 21.94 -0.51 -1.35
CA SER A 73 21.01 -1.60 -1.11
C SER A 73 19.64 -1.04 -1.43
N MET A 74 19.09 -1.44 -2.57
CA MET A 74 17.79 -0.98 -3.02
C MET A 74 16.74 -1.53 -2.06
N ALA A 75 16.11 -0.62 -1.32
CA ALA A 75 14.96 -0.96 -0.48
C ALA A 75 13.69 -0.90 -1.34
N LEU A 76 12.87 -1.94 -1.22
CA LEU A 76 11.62 -2.09 -1.95
C LEU A 76 10.49 -2.30 -0.95
N SER A 77 9.34 -1.70 -1.23
CA SER A 77 8.06 -2.08 -0.62
C SER A 77 7.28 -2.96 -1.59
N LEU A 78 6.55 -3.94 -1.07
CA LEU A 78 5.75 -4.86 -1.87
C LEU A 78 4.33 -4.93 -1.35
N HIS A 79 3.37 -4.56 -2.21
CA HIS A 79 1.95 -4.75 -1.97
C HIS A 79 1.37 -5.72 -3.01
N VAL A 80 0.72 -6.79 -2.55
CA VAL A 80 0.11 -7.82 -3.39
C VAL A 80 -1.33 -8.06 -2.95
N ARG A 81 -2.25 -8.10 -3.91
CA ARG A 81 -3.61 -8.55 -3.70
C ARG A 81 -3.88 -9.83 -4.49
N LEU A 82 -4.19 -10.90 -3.77
CA LEU A 82 -4.52 -12.19 -4.34
C LEU A 82 -5.98 -12.21 -4.85
N SER A 83 -6.30 -13.13 -5.76
CA SER A 83 -7.64 -13.23 -6.38
C SER A 83 -8.75 -13.58 -5.38
N ASN A 84 -8.39 -14.17 -4.24
CA ASN A 84 -9.29 -14.44 -3.13
C ASN A 84 -9.54 -13.21 -2.24
N GLY A 85 -8.98 -12.05 -2.57
CA GLY A 85 -9.12 -10.81 -1.81
C GLY A 85 -8.15 -10.68 -0.63
N VAL A 86 -7.25 -11.63 -0.41
CA VAL A 86 -6.20 -11.50 0.61
C VAL A 86 -5.16 -10.48 0.12
N GLU A 87 -4.88 -9.51 0.99
CA GLU A 87 -3.84 -8.50 0.78
C GLU A 87 -2.60 -8.86 1.60
N PHE A 88 -1.45 -8.62 1.00
CA PHE A 88 -0.14 -8.90 1.57
C PHE A 88 0.76 -7.70 1.32
N ASP A 89 1.27 -7.10 2.40
CA ASP A 89 2.05 -5.87 2.36
C ASP A 89 3.35 -6.04 3.14
N LEU A 90 4.49 -5.76 2.50
CA LEU A 90 5.77 -5.57 3.16
C LEU A 90 6.25 -4.15 2.92
N GLY A 91 6.68 -3.51 4.01
CA GLY A 91 7.39 -2.23 3.96
C GLY A 91 8.76 -2.34 3.31
N GLU A 92 9.57 -1.29 3.46
CA GLU A 92 10.93 -1.26 2.92
C GLU A 92 11.79 -2.43 3.44
N ALA A 93 12.21 -3.28 2.51
CA ALA A 93 13.15 -4.36 2.74
C ALA A 93 14.07 -4.52 1.53
N SER A 94 15.24 -5.14 1.72
CA SER A 94 16.08 -5.52 0.59
C SER A 94 15.42 -6.64 -0.23
N ILE A 95 15.84 -6.78 -1.50
CA ILE A 95 15.34 -7.83 -2.40
C ILE A 95 15.54 -9.23 -1.79
N ASP A 96 16.69 -9.48 -1.15
CA ASP A 96 17.01 -10.78 -0.56
C ASP A 96 16.11 -11.12 0.64
N GLU A 97 15.82 -10.14 1.49
CA GLU A 97 14.90 -10.29 2.62
C GLU A 97 13.46 -10.53 2.11
N LEU A 98 13.02 -9.74 1.14
CA LEU A 98 11.70 -9.88 0.54
C LEU A 98 11.52 -11.27 -0.10
N ALA A 99 12.50 -11.72 -0.89
CA ALA A 99 12.50 -13.03 -1.50
C ALA A 99 12.45 -14.15 -0.44
N THR A 100 13.18 -13.99 0.65
CA THR A 100 13.18 -14.95 1.77
C THR A 100 11.79 -15.05 2.39
N VAL A 101 11.13 -13.93 2.69
CA VAL A 101 9.78 -13.94 3.26
C VAL A 101 8.76 -14.59 2.32
N ILE A 102 8.77 -14.21 1.04
CA ILE A 102 7.87 -14.79 0.03
C ILE A 102 8.09 -16.30 -0.06
N GLN A 103 9.35 -16.75 -0.04
CA GLN A 103 9.66 -18.16 -0.14
C GLN A 103 9.23 -18.95 1.11
N MET A 104 9.36 -18.37 2.30
CA MET A 104 8.84 -18.98 3.53
C MET A 104 7.32 -19.14 3.46
N LEU A 105 6.60 -18.10 3.05
CA LEU A 105 5.14 -18.13 2.92
C LEU A 105 4.67 -19.13 1.86
N GLY A 106 5.37 -19.24 0.74
CA GLY A 106 5.06 -20.20 -0.33
C GLY A 106 5.27 -21.67 0.08
N ARG A 107 6.03 -21.94 1.15
CA ARG A 107 6.21 -23.29 1.71
C ARG A 107 5.17 -23.67 2.76
N LEU A 108 4.38 -22.71 3.25
CA LEU A 108 3.33 -23.01 4.21
C LEU A 108 2.21 -23.80 3.53
N PRO A 109 1.65 -24.82 4.21
CA PRO A 109 0.50 -25.54 3.66
C PRO A 109 -0.64 -24.54 3.43
N CYS A 110 -1.25 -24.59 2.25
CA CYS A 110 -2.44 -23.79 1.98
C CYS A 110 -3.49 -24.09 3.06
N SER A 111 -3.96 -23.07 3.75
CA SER A 111 -4.96 -23.23 4.81
C SER A 111 -6.20 -23.89 4.20
N GLY A 112 -6.45 -25.15 4.57
CA GLY A 112 -7.49 -26.01 4.01
C GLY A 112 -8.90 -25.63 4.50
N SER A 113 -9.26 -24.36 4.38
CA SER A 113 -10.51 -23.79 4.91
C SER A 113 -11.74 -24.14 4.06
N THR A 114 -11.55 -24.66 2.84
CA THR A 114 -12.66 -25.09 1.97
C THR A 114 -12.41 -26.49 1.42
N LYS A 115 -12.60 -27.50 2.27
CA LYS A 115 -12.99 -28.83 1.80
C LYS A 115 -14.52 -28.89 1.92
N ALA A 116 -15.19 -28.98 0.78
CA ALA A 116 -16.61 -29.29 0.70
C ALA A 116 -16.89 -30.72 1.22
#